data_AF-A0A257F2Z2-F1
#
_entry.id   AF-A0A257F2Z2-F1
#
_cell.length_a   1.000
_cell.length_b   1.000
_cell.length_c   1.000
_cell.angle_alpha   90.00
_cell.angle_beta   90.00
_cell.angle_gamma   90.00
#
_symmetry.space_group_name_H-M   'P 1'
#
loop_
_entity.id
_entity.type
_entity.pdbx_description
1 polymer ?
#
loop_
_entity_poly.entity_id
_entity_poly.type
_entity_poly.pdbx_seq_one_letter_code
_entity_poly.pdbx_strand_id
1 'polypeptide(L)'
;MATVVLPLQQALLPATVMSFLFLPHGVRVLTAWLYGWRSVLFLLPGALLCNLHFAGARAFDADILFGSAASLVAAPLAFAIGRRIGGAAELRVGMLRVPLLMAVGVAASVFNLIALRLAYGLSPAEGLVILIGDTTGLIAALLILWLGLKLLARR
;
A
#
# COMPACT_ATOMS: atom_id res chain seq x y z
N MET A 1 2.91 -2.10 24.50
CA MET A 1 2.15 -0.83 24.40
C MET A 1 1.23 -0.81 23.18
N ALA A 2 0.36 -1.83 23.01
CA ALA A 2 -0.63 -1.92 21.92
C ALA A 2 -2.06 -2.08 22.44
N THR A 3 -2.28 -1.89 23.74
CA THR A 3 -3.53 -2.24 24.43
C THR A 3 -4.58 -1.13 24.43
N VAL A 4 -4.25 0.10 24.00
CA VAL A 4 -5.19 1.23 24.00
C VAL A 4 -5.64 1.65 22.60
N VAL A 5 -4.80 1.42 21.58
CA VAL A 5 -5.13 1.77 20.19
C VAL A 5 -6.17 0.82 19.60
N LEU A 6 -6.02 -0.49 19.84
CA LEU A 6 -6.90 -1.52 19.30
C LEU A 6 -8.36 -1.43 19.81
N PRO A 7 -8.64 -1.22 21.11
CA PRO A 7 -10.01 -1.08 21.60
C PRO A 7 -10.70 0.20 21.10
N LEU A 8 -9.98 1.32 21.02
CA LEU A 8 -10.56 2.57 20.52
C LEU A 8 -10.90 2.48 19.03
N GLN A 9 -10.06 1.80 18.25
CA GLN A 9 -10.33 1.56 16.83
C GLN A 9 -11.53 0.64 16.62
N GLN A 10 -11.65 -0.45 17.38
CA GLN A 10 -12.81 -1.36 17.30
C GLN A 10 -14.11 -0.73 17.82
N ALA A 11 -14.01 0.22 18.76
CA ALA A 11 -15.17 0.93 19.30
C ALA A 11 -15.71 2.02 18.35
N LEU A 12 -14.84 2.65 17.54
CA LEU A 12 -15.24 3.73 16.62
C LEU A 12 -15.49 3.26 15.19
N LEU A 13 -14.83 2.19 14.74
CA LEU A 13 -14.95 1.68 13.38
C LEU A 13 -14.96 0.13 13.38
N PRO A 14 -16.01 -0.50 12.83
CA PRO A 14 -16.04 -1.97 12.69
C PRO A 14 -14.80 -2.50 11.98
N ALA A 15 -14.33 -3.70 12.35
CA ALA A 15 -13.18 -4.35 11.70
C ALA A 15 -13.37 -4.50 10.17
N THR A 16 -14.62 -4.59 9.70
CA THR A 16 -14.99 -4.61 8.29
C THR A 16 -14.66 -3.30 7.56
N VAL A 17 -14.71 -2.15 8.24
CA VAL A 17 -14.34 -0.84 7.67
C VAL A 17 -12.82 -0.72 7.50
N MET A 18 -12.02 -1.38 8.35
CA MET A 18 -10.56 -1.41 8.19
C MET A 18 -10.11 -2.20 6.96
N SER A 19 -10.89 -3.20 6.52
CA SER A 19 -10.64 -3.86 5.23
C SER A 19 -10.95 -2.95 4.04
N PHE A 20 -11.90 -2.02 4.17
CA PHE A 20 -12.24 -1.04 3.14
C PHE A 20 -11.36 0.21 3.15
N LEU A 21 -10.41 0.37 4.08
CA LEU A 21 -9.47 1.47 4.11
C LEU A 21 -8.06 0.96 4.44
N PHE A 22 -7.30 0.60 3.41
CA PHE A 22 -5.96 0.04 3.59
C PHE A 22 -4.87 1.07 3.31
N LEU A 23 -4.61 1.93 4.30
CA LEU A 23 -3.60 2.99 4.23
C LEU A 23 -2.18 2.50 3.84
N PRO A 24 -1.69 1.31 4.25
CA PRO A 24 -0.37 0.84 3.87
C PRO A 24 -0.16 0.74 2.34
N HIS A 25 -1.22 0.53 1.56
CA HIS A 25 -1.11 0.58 0.09
C HIS A 25 -0.75 1.97 -0.42
N GLY A 26 -1.45 3.01 0.05
CA GLY A 26 -1.15 4.39 -0.30
C GLY A 26 0.29 4.76 0.04
N VAL A 27 0.79 4.35 1.21
CA VAL A 27 2.19 4.55 1.61
C VAL A 27 3.15 3.85 0.67
N ARG A 28 2.89 2.59 0.28
CA ARG A 28 3.71 1.85 -0.69
C ARG A 28 3.76 2.56 -2.05
N VAL A 29 2.61 2.99 -2.57
CA VAL A 29 2.50 3.70 -3.85
C VAL A 29 3.24 5.04 -3.83
N LEU A 30 3.03 5.86 -2.80
CA LEU A 30 3.72 7.14 -2.66
C LEU A 30 5.23 6.98 -2.48
N THR A 31 5.67 6.02 -1.67
CA THR A 31 7.09 5.73 -1.49
C THR A 31 7.73 5.24 -2.78
N ALA A 32 7.04 4.39 -3.54
CA ALA A 32 7.49 3.91 -4.85
C ALA A 32 7.53 5.03 -5.90
N TRP A 33 6.58 5.97 -5.85
CA TRP A 33 6.61 7.17 -6.68
C TRP A 33 7.83 8.03 -6.40
N LEU A 34 8.15 8.27 -5.12
CA LEU A 34 9.25 9.14 -4.70
C LEU A 34 10.62 8.48 -4.90
N TYR A 35 10.75 7.19 -4.58
CA TYR A 35 12.05 6.52 -4.45
C TYR A 35 12.26 5.34 -5.41
N GLY A 36 11.26 5.03 -6.25
CA GLY A 36 11.32 3.89 -7.17
C GLY A 36 11.57 2.58 -6.42
N TRP A 37 12.47 1.75 -6.94
CA TRP A 37 12.83 0.44 -6.35
C TRP A 37 13.41 0.52 -4.93
N ARG A 38 13.97 1.67 -4.54
CA ARG A 38 14.49 1.86 -3.17
C ARG A 38 13.36 1.86 -2.13
N SER A 39 12.11 2.03 -2.54
CA SER A 39 10.94 1.93 -1.65
C SER A 39 10.87 0.60 -0.93
N VAL A 40 11.28 -0.49 -1.58
CA VAL A 40 11.29 -1.84 -0.98
C VAL A 40 12.16 -1.84 0.27
N LEU A 41 13.38 -1.32 0.16
CA LEU A 41 14.32 -1.26 1.28
C LEU A 41 13.82 -0.34 2.41
N PHE A 42 13.23 0.80 2.06
CA PHE A 42 12.71 1.75 3.06
C PHE A 42 11.50 1.21 3.82
N LEU A 43 10.68 0.38 3.19
CA LEU A 43 9.46 -0.18 3.78
C LEU A 43 9.68 -1.55 4.43
N LEU A 44 10.78 -2.25 4.11
CA LEU A 44 11.07 -3.58 4.61
C LEU A 44 11.06 -3.67 6.15
N PRO A 45 11.69 -2.76 6.92
CA PRO A 45 11.64 -2.84 8.38
C PRO A 45 10.21 -2.71 8.91
N GLY A 46 9.41 -1.80 8.34
CA GLY A 46 8.01 -1.63 8.70
C GLY A 46 7.18 -2.87 8.38
N ALA A 47 7.41 -3.50 7.22
CA ALA A 47 6.74 -4.74 6.84
C ALA A 47 7.07 -5.90 7.77
N LEU A 48 8.35 -6.07 8.16
CA LEU A 48 8.77 -7.09 9.11
C LEU A 48 8.17 -6.87 10.50
N LEU A 49 8.14 -5.62 10.97
CA LEU A 49 7.48 -5.26 12.24
C LEU A 49 5.98 -5.55 12.20
N CYS A 50 5.31 -5.27 11.08
CA CYS A 50 3.90 -5.64 10.89
C CYS A 50 3.70 -7.15 10.91
N ASN A 51 4.53 -7.91 10.19
CA ASN A 51 4.46 -9.37 10.19
C ASN A 51 4.64 -9.91 11.63
N LEU A 52 5.65 -9.43 12.36
CA LEU A 52 5.88 -9.79 13.76
C LEU A 52 4.70 -9.43 14.65
N HIS A 53 4.08 -8.27 14.43
CA HIS A 53 2.95 -7.82 15.23
C HIS A 53 1.70 -8.71 15.03
N PHE A 54 1.39 -9.08 13.79
CA PHE A 54 0.17 -9.83 13.47
C PHE A 54 0.33 -11.35 13.50
N ALA A 55 1.51 -11.87 13.10
CA ALA A 55 1.77 -13.30 12.99
C ALA A 55 2.70 -13.83 14.10
N GLY A 56 3.31 -12.97 14.91
CA GLY A 56 4.22 -13.39 15.98
C GLY A 56 5.41 -14.19 15.44
N ALA A 57 5.66 -15.36 16.00
CA ALA A 57 6.75 -16.24 15.55
C ALA A 57 6.60 -16.72 14.09
N ARG A 58 5.35 -16.80 13.58
CA ARG A 58 5.05 -17.18 12.20
C ARG A 58 5.40 -16.10 11.18
N ALA A 59 5.83 -14.92 11.61
CA ALA A 59 6.20 -13.80 10.72
C ALA A 59 7.27 -14.15 9.68
N PHE A 60 8.05 -15.21 9.94
CA PHE A 60 9.10 -15.71 9.08
C PHE A 60 8.71 -16.98 8.30
N ASP A 61 7.45 -17.41 8.38
CA ASP A 61 6.93 -18.48 7.54
C ASP A 61 7.03 -18.07 6.06
N ALA A 62 7.30 -19.03 5.18
CA ALA A 62 7.62 -18.76 3.78
C ALA A 62 6.47 -18.07 3.02
N ASP A 63 5.22 -18.42 3.32
CA ASP A 63 4.01 -17.81 2.76
C ASP A 63 3.89 -16.33 3.18
N ILE A 64 4.15 -16.02 4.46
CA ILE A 64 4.09 -14.65 4.98
C ILE A 64 5.21 -13.78 4.42
N LEU A 65 6.44 -14.31 4.37
CA LEU A 65 7.57 -13.61 3.78
C LEU A 65 7.35 -13.36 2.29
N PHE A 66 6.86 -14.37 1.55
CA PHE A 66 6.56 -14.24 0.13
C PHE A 66 5.46 -13.20 -0.10
N GLY A 67 4.34 -13.27 0.63
CA GLY A 67 3.25 -12.32 0.56
C GLY A 67 3.73 -10.89 0.81
N SER A 68 4.45 -10.66 1.91
CA SER A 68 4.97 -9.33 2.26
C SER A 68 6.01 -8.81 1.26
N ALA A 69 6.93 -9.65 0.78
CA ALA A 69 7.93 -9.26 -0.21
C ALA A 69 7.26 -8.88 -1.55
N ALA A 70 6.33 -9.70 -2.03
CA ALA A 70 5.60 -9.43 -3.25
C ALA A 70 4.73 -8.17 -3.14
N SER A 71 4.10 -7.96 -1.98
CA SER A 71 3.39 -6.74 -1.63
C SER A 71 4.28 -5.49 -1.68
N LEU A 72 5.53 -5.57 -1.23
CA LEU A 72 6.48 -4.44 -1.32
C LEU A 72 6.92 -4.16 -2.76
N VAL A 73 7.03 -5.19 -3.59
CA VAL A 73 7.46 -5.09 -5.01
C VAL A 73 6.34 -4.59 -5.93
N ALA A 74 5.08 -4.82 -5.60
CA ALA A 74 3.94 -4.53 -6.46
C ALA A 74 3.89 -3.07 -6.97
N ALA A 75 4.07 -2.10 -6.06
CA ALA A 75 4.06 -0.68 -6.41
C ALA A 75 5.25 -0.25 -7.31
N PRO A 76 6.53 -0.47 -6.94
CA PRO A 76 7.64 -0.10 -7.80
C PRO A 76 7.64 -0.83 -9.14
N LEU A 77 7.12 -2.07 -9.20
CA LEU A 77 6.88 -2.80 -10.43
C LEU A 77 5.85 -2.11 -11.33
N ALA A 78 4.69 -1.71 -10.77
CA ALA A 78 3.67 -0.98 -11.51
C ALA A 78 4.21 0.33 -12.10
N PHE A 79 4.99 1.08 -11.33
CA PHE A 79 5.68 2.28 -11.84
C PHE A 79 6.72 1.95 -12.92
N ALA A 80 7.48 0.86 -12.77
CA ALA A 80 8.47 0.46 -13.77
C ALA A 80 7.81 0.10 -15.11
N ILE A 81 6.70 -0.65 -15.08
CA ILE A 81 5.91 -0.99 -16.27
C ILE A 81 5.27 0.28 -16.86
N GLY A 82 4.62 1.10 -16.02
CA GLY A 82 4.00 2.35 -16.45
C GLY A 82 4.99 3.29 -17.15
N ARG A 83 6.22 3.40 -16.66
CA ARG A 83 7.27 4.22 -17.30
C ARG A 83 7.68 3.72 -18.67
N ARG A 84 7.62 2.40 -18.90
CA ARG A 84 7.95 1.79 -20.20
C ARG A 84 6.83 1.96 -21.21
N ILE A 85 5.57 1.95 -20.78
CA ILE A 85 4.40 2.00 -21.69
C ILE A 85 3.94 3.44 -21.92
N GLY A 86 3.76 4.23 -20.86
CA GLY A 86 3.16 5.57 -20.90
C GLY A 86 4.17 6.72 -20.95
N GLY A 87 5.46 6.41 -21.01
CA GLY A 87 6.54 7.40 -21.03
C GLY A 87 7.06 7.75 -19.64
N ALA A 88 8.38 7.74 -19.49
CA ALA A 88 9.02 7.97 -18.20
C ALA A 88 8.78 9.38 -17.63
N ALA A 89 8.60 10.38 -18.49
CA ALA A 89 8.45 11.79 -18.10
C ALA A 89 7.19 12.06 -17.28
N GLU A 90 6.05 11.47 -17.68
CA GLU A 90 4.75 11.66 -17.03
C GLU A 90 4.69 11.10 -15.60
N LEU A 91 5.53 10.11 -15.30
CA LEU A 91 5.60 9.46 -13.99
C LEU A 91 6.71 10.01 -13.09
N ARG A 92 7.38 11.09 -13.49
CA ARG A 92 8.41 11.74 -12.66
C ARG A 92 7.78 12.50 -11.49
N VAL A 93 8.52 12.56 -10.39
CA VAL A 93 8.21 13.44 -9.26
C VAL A 93 8.11 14.89 -9.78
N GLY A 94 7.07 15.61 -9.36
CA GLY A 94 6.77 16.97 -9.80
C GLY A 94 5.96 17.09 -11.10
N MET A 95 5.98 16.07 -11.96
CA MET A 95 5.17 16.04 -13.19
C MET A 95 3.92 15.18 -13.10
N LEU A 96 3.92 14.21 -12.18
CA LEU A 96 2.87 13.22 -12.07
C LEU A 96 1.51 13.83 -11.71
N ARG A 97 0.54 13.63 -12.60
CA ARG A 97 -0.86 14.01 -12.39
C ARG A 97 -1.58 12.99 -11.51
N VAL A 98 -2.46 13.47 -10.63
CA VAL A 98 -3.22 12.61 -9.69
C VAL A 98 -3.98 11.47 -10.39
N PRO A 99 -4.67 11.65 -11.54
CA PRO A 99 -5.35 10.53 -12.20
C PRO A 99 -4.40 9.43 -12.66
N LEU A 100 -3.20 9.79 -13.13
CA LEU A 100 -2.19 8.82 -13.55
C LEU A 100 -1.58 8.10 -12.34
N LEU A 101 -1.36 8.82 -11.23
CA LEU A 101 -0.95 8.21 -9.96
C LEU A 101 -2.01 7.21 -9.46
N MET A 102 -3.29 7.55 -9.55
CA MET A 102 -4.39 6.65 -9.22
C MET A 102 -4.39 5.41 -10.12
N ALA A 103 -4.22 5.57 -11.43
CA ALA A 103 -4.17 4.45 -12.36
C ALA A 103 -3.01 3.49 -12.06
N VAL A 104 -1.81 4.02 -11.81
CA VAL A 104 -0.65 3.20 -11.41
C VAL A 104 -0.87 2.56 -10.04
N GLY A 105 -1.50 3.26 -9.10
CA GLY A 105 -1.84 2.73 -7.79
C GLY A 105 -2.85 1.59 -7.82
N VAL A 106 -3.85 1.66 -8.70
CA VAL A 106 -4.78 0.55 -8.97
C VAL A 106 -4.04 -0.62 -9.63
N ALA A 107 -3.17 -0.37 -10.60
CA ALA A 107 -2.35 -1.43 -11.21
C ALA A 107 -1.44 -2.12 -10.17
N ALA A 108 -0.86 -1.36 -9.24
CA ALA A 108 -0.10 -1.89 -8.12
C ALA A 108 -0.97 -2.77 -7.20
N SER A 109 -2.22 -2.38 -6.96
CA SER A 109 -3.17 -3.20 -6.18
C SER A 109 -3.49 -4.53 -6.90
N VAL A 110 -3.65 -4.51 -8.22
CA VAL A 110 -3.84 -5.74 -9.00
C VAL A 110 -2.64 -6.68 -8.88
N PHE A 111 -1.41 -6.17 -9.01
CA PHE A 111 -0.21 -7.00 -8.81
C PHE A 111 -0.11 -7.54 -7.38
N ASN A 112 -0.42 -6.70 -6.39
CA ASN A 112 -0.48 -7.09 -4.98
C ASN A 112 -1.50 -8.21 -4.76
N LEU A 113 -2.70 -8.08 -5.33
CA LEU A 113 -3.76 -9.07 -5.23
C LEU A 113 -3.37 -10.42 -5.86
N ILE A 114 -2.77 -10.39 -7.06
CA ILE A 114 -2.28 -11.61 -7.72
C ILE A 114 -1.28 -12.32 -6.80
N ALA A 115 -0.33 -11.59 -6.23
CA ALA A 115 0.65 -12.15 -5.32
C ALA A 115 0.02 -12.74 -4.05
N LEU A 116 -0.89 -12.01 -3.41
CA LEU A 116 -1.57 -12.48 -2.20
C LEU A 116 -2.45 -13.70 -2.47
N ARG A 117 -3.07 -13.77 -3.65
CA ARG A 117 -3.83 -14.95 -4.07
C ARG A 117 -2.94 -16.17 -4.25
N LEU A 118 -1.74 -16.00 -4.81
CA LEU A 118 -0.75 -17.08 -4.93
C LEU A 118 -0.20 -17.50 -3.56
N ALA A 119 -0.01 -16.55 -2.64
CA ALA A 119 0.53 -16.81 -1.30
C ALA A 119 -0.48 -17.51 -0.37
N TYR A 120 -1.73 -17.04 -0.38
CA TYR A 120 -2.72 -17.39 0.65
C TYR A 120 -3.99 -18.07 0.09
N GLY A 121 -4.08 -18.27 -1.23
CA GLY A 121 -5.24 -18.93 -1.84
C GLY A 121 -6.54 -18.11 -1.80
N LEU A 122 -6.44 -16.78 -1.81
CA LEU A 122 -7.59 -15.87 -1.66
C LEU A 122 -8.72 -16.16 -2.66
N SER A 123 -9.95 -16.09 -2.18
CA SER A 123 -11.17 -16.13 -2.98
C SER A 123 -11.36 -14.82 -3.79
N PRO A 124 -12.18 -14.85 -4.87
CA PRO A 124 -12.49 -13.63 -5.62
C PRO A 124 -13.13 -12.52 -4.78
N ALA A 125 -13.96 -12.88 -3.78
CA ALA A 125 -14.62 -11.92 -2.91
C ALA A 125 -13.62 -11.18 -2.01
N GLU A 126 -12.66 -11.91 -1.41
CA GLU A 126 -11.58 -11.30 -0.62
C GLU A 126 -10.70 -10.38 -1.47
N GLY A 127 -10.47 -10.77 -2.73
CA GLY A 127 -9.73 -9.93 -3.66
C GLY A 127 -10.41 -8.60 -3.99
N LEU A 128 -11.73 -8.59 -4.13
CA LEU A 128 -12.50 -7.36 -4.31
C LEU A 128 -12.40 -6.44 -3.08
N VAL A 129 -12.48 -7.01 -1.89
CA VAL A 129 -12.33 -6.24 -0.64
C VAL A 129 -10.95 -5.58 -0.58
N ILE A 130 -9.88 -6.31 -0.92
CA ILE A 130 -8.52 -5.77 -0.98
C ILE A 130 -8.42 -4.65 -2.01
N LEU A 131 -8.96 -4.84 -3.22
CA LEU A 131 -8.89 -3.83 -4.27
C LEU A 131 -9.60 -2.53 -3.88
N ILE A 132 -10.78 -2.65 -3.24
CA ILE A 132 -11.51 -1.48 -2.72
C ILE A 132 -10.68 -0.82 -1.62
N GLY A 133 -10.18 -1.60 -0.65
CA GLY A 133 -9.36 -1.11 0.46
C GLY A 133 -8.07 -0.41 0.04
N ASP A 134 -7.38 -0.96 -0.96
CA ASP A 134 -6.18 -0.37 -1.54
C ASP A 134 -6.51 0.95 -2.25
N THR A 135 -7.60 1.00 -3.00
CA THR A 135 -8.01 2.20 -3.76
C THR A 135 -8.40 3.34 -2.82
N THR A 136 -9.26 3.07 -1.83
CA THR A 136 -9.65 4.05 -0.81
C THR A 136 -8.46 4.46 0.06
N GLY A 137 -7.57 3.51 0.40
CA GLY A 137 -6.34 3.75 1.15
C GLY A 137 -5.38 4.69 0.41
N LEU A 138 -5.26 4.56 -0.90
CA LEU A 138 -4.50 5.48 -1.74
C LEU A 138 -5.13 6.88 -1.76
N ILE A 139 -6.46 6.97 -1.93
CA ILE A 139 -7.17 8.25 -1.88
C ILE A 139 -6.93 8.94 -0.53
N ALA A 140 -7.08 8.20 0.58
CA ALA A 140 -6.86 8.74 1.92
C ALA A 140 -5.41 9.19 2.12
N ALA A 141 -4.42 8.41 1.66
CA ALA A 141 -3.01 8.80 1.75
C ALA A 141 -2.71 10.08 0.97
N LEU A 142 -3.32 10.27 -0.20
CA LEU A 142 -3.21 11.51 -0.98
C LEU A 142 -3.86 12.70 -0.28
N LEU A 143 -5.03 12.51 0.32
CA LEU A 143 -5.69 13.54 1.11
C LEU A 143 -4.85 13.96 2.31
N ILE A 144 -4.27 13.00 3.04
CA ILE A 144 -3.36 13.25 4.18
C ILE A 144 -2.13 14.03 3.70
N LEU A 145 -1.50 13.60 2.60
CA LEU A 145 -0.35 14.28 2.03
C LEU A 145 -0.69 15.73 1.64
N TRP A 146 -1.81 15.93 0.93
CA TRP A 146 -2.26 17.26 0.53
C TRP A 146 -2.56 18.16 1.72
N LEU A 147 -3.27 17.64 2.74
CA LEU A 147 -3.54 18.38 3.98
C LEU A 147 -2.25 18.75 4.69
N GLY A 148 -1.31 17.81 4.82
CA GLY A 148 -0.01 18.05 5.43
C GLY A 148 0.78 19.16 4.73
N LEU A 149 0.90 19.08 3.40
CA LEU A 149 1.56 20.10 2.59
C LEU A 149 0.87 21.46 2.70
N LYS A 150 -0.47 21.50 2.68
CA LYS A 150 -1.25 22.73 2.81
C LYS A 150 -1.08 23.39 4.18
N LEU A 151 -0.99 22.60 5.25
CA LEU A 151 -0.74 23.12 6.60
C LEU A 151 0.68 23.65 6.76
N LEU A 152 1.67 22.99 6.14
CA LEU A 152 3.05 23.45 6.12
C LEU A 152 3.24 24.74 5.31
N ALA A 153 2.56 24.86 4.16
CA ALA A 153 2.63 26.05 3.30
C ALA A 153 1.89 27.28 3.85
N ARG A 154 1.11 27.12 4.92
CA ARG A 154 0.41 28.21 5.63
C ARG A 154 1.23 28.77 6.80
N ARG A 155 2.40 28.22 7.08
CA ARG A 155 3.40 28.75 8.00
C ARG A 155 4.48 29.48 7.22
#